data_AF-A0A357CXK5-F1
#
_entry.id   AF-A0A357CXK5-F1
#
_cell.length_a   1.000
_cell.length_b   1.000
_cell.length_c   1.000
_cell.angle_alpha   90.00
_cell.angle_beta   90.00
_cell.angle_gamma   90.00
#
_symmetry.space_group_name_H-M   'P 1'
#
loop_
_entity.id
_entity.type
_entity.pdbx_description
1 polymer ?
#
loop_
_entity_poly.entity_id
_entity_poly.type
_entity_poly.pdbx_seq_one_letter_code
_entity_poly.pdbx_strand_id
1 'polypeptide(L)'
;MKTKIKKSIKTAQQFISLSVTVVLIFAIFSCIPTYVSAKAEVIRFNEPAILANKGDTVKLDGYSVEFSDGEAFDGITWKYSGNEISSLTVEEAAVYPLIASANGKSKNVYIVSKNKTDDEYVLYYNDFSSGDAIKDWNKIADESLYTINDGKLTITDTTGANIRAYLPAWLSDFANYRIDAVATQTDAKDASRWISFIYRAGKADTTGTPYYHMAVRNNMASPATSTTGGIECCSNTGNWNYYKSASYTEKINGSKFYTFSVLAKDSVVQYQVDGNTVIHLDELPEISEDIRGGIGLQANSSKLVVDSIKISVLEKKPVYTEPEAKQILQFVENPVCNILNPPTNIAIIDSMQTLEGLQDRKPSNALMYVDSYLNVNSADGVKITSVADAMPFLGKNIIPAFYINNNAAADALAAYLESEEANDVLIVSSDTEVLKYVRTKYPVARTAVDFSSAYPDEIGDEELLKIRRE
;
A
#
# COMPACT_ATOMS: atom_id res chain seq x y z
N MET A 1 66.27 36.93 53.88
CA MET A 1 65.79 36.03 52.80
C MET A 1 64.29 35.72 52.88
N LYS A 2 63.70 35.49 54.07
CA LYS A 2 62.26 35.17 54.24
C LYS A 2 61.25 36.27 53.85
N THR A 3 61.65 37.54 53.81
CA THR A 3 60.74 38.67 53.53
C THR A 3 60.53 38.96 52.03
N LYS A 4 61.52 38.67 51.18
CA LYS A 4 61.40 38.83 49.72
C LYS A 4 60.50 37.75 49.08
N ILE A 5 60.53 36.53 49.62
CA ILE A 5 59.73 35.39 49.13
C ILE A 5 58.22 35.63 49.38
N LYS A 6 57.84 36.16 50.56
CA LYS A 6 56.42 36.48 50.86
C LYS A 6 55.83 37.57 49.96
N LYS A 7 56.63 38.54 49.52
CA LYS A 7 56.14 39.63 48.65
C LYS A 7 55.91 39.14 47.21
N SER A 8 56.81 38.29 46.70
CA SER A 8 56.69 37.63 45.38
C SER A 8 55.46 36.72 45.28
N ILE A 9 55.13 35.97 46.34
CA ILE A 9 53.96 35.09 46.36
C ILE A 9 52.65 35.89 46.36
N LYS A 10 52.59 37.03 47.07
CA LYS A 10 51.39 37.87 47.13
C LYS A 10 51.09 38.55 45.79
N THR A 11 52.12 38.99 45.07
CA THR A 11 51.97 39.59 43.72
C THR A 11 51.58 38.54 42.67
N ALA A 12 52.11 37.32 42.77
CA ALA A 12 51.72 36.21 41.89
C ALA A 12 50.27 35.76 42.12
N GLN A 13 49.81 35.73 43.37
CA GLN A 13 48.41 35.41 43.70
C GLN A 13 47.43 36.49 43.22
N GLN A 14 47.82 37.77 43.23
CA GLN A 14 46.99 38.85 42.69
C GLN A 14 46.91 38.82 41.15
N PHE A 15 47.98 38.46 40.45
CA PHE A 15 47.95 38.27 38.99
C PHE A 15 47.12 37.06 38.58
N ILE A 16 47.26 35.92 39.27
CA ILE A 16 46.46 34.71 39.00
C ILE A 16 44.98 34.97 39.30
N SER A 17 44.66 35.69 40.38
CA SER A 17 43.27 36.06 40.68
C SER A 17 42.66 36.97 39.63
N LEU A 18 43.41 37.95 39.10
CA LEU A 18 42.90 38.84 38.06
C LEU A 18 42.72 38.12 36.71
N SER A 19 43.63 37.20 36.37
CA SER A 19 43.53 36.37 35.16
C SER A 19 42.36 35.37 35.23
N VAL A 20 42.09 34.78 36.39
CA VAL A 20 40.95 33.86 36.57
C VAL A 20 39.62 34.62 36.53
N THR A 21 39.55 35.84 37.06
CA THR A 21 38.32 36.67 36.97
C THR A 21 38.04 37.16 35.55
N VAL A 22 39.05 37.52 34.76
CA VAL A 22 38.86 37.94 33.36
C VAL A 22 38.47 36.76 32.46
N VAL A 23 39.00 35.55 32.71
CA VAL A 23 38.60 34.33 32.00
C VAL A 23 37.17 33.89 32.37
N LEU A 24 36.75 34.07 33.63
CA LEU A 24 35.35 33.80 34.03
C LEU A 24 34.35 34.82 33.42
N ILE A 25 34.73 36.09 33.26
CA ILE A 25 33.84 37.09 32.64
C ILE A 25 33.70 36.83 31.13
N PHE A 26 34.74 36.34 30.44
CA PHE A 26 34.62 35.89 29.04
C PHE A 26 33.84 34.58 28.88
N ALA A 27 33.91 33.66 29.86
CA ALA A 27 33.12 32.43 29.84
C ALA A 27 31.61 32.68 30.04
N ILE A 28 31.23 33.75 30.75
CA ILE A 28 29.82 34.13 30.96
C ILE A 28 29.21 34.79 29.70
N PHE A 29 30.02 35.42 28.83
CA PHE A 29 29.53 35.93 27.54
C PHE A 29 29.45 34.87 26.43
N SER A 30 30.11 33.72 26.56
CA SER A 30 29.95 32.56 25.67
C SER A 30 28.75 31.66 26.02
N CYS A 31 28.02 31.97 27.09
CA CYS A 31 26.80 31.28 27.49
C CYS A 31 25.56 32.20 27.42
N ILE A 32 25.55 33.17 26.52
CA ILE A 32 24.28 33.57 25.93
C ILE A 32 23.87 32.36 25.09
N PRO A 33 22.77 31.64 25.40
CA PRO A 33 22.23 30.72 24.44
C PRO A 33 22.00 31.56 23.19
N THR A 34 22.80 31.35 22.15
CA THR A 34 22.32 31.63 20.81
C THR A 34 21.04 30.84 20.74
N TYR A 35 19.91 31.56 20.80
CA TYR A 35 18.65 31.04 20.33
C TYR A 35 18.92 30.76 18.85
N VAL A 36 19.49 29.59 18.58
CA VAL A 36 19.28 28.91 17.31
C VAL A 36 17.79 28.66 17.37
N SER A 37 17.03 29.62 16.82
CA SER A 37 15.61 29.46 16.57
C SER A 37 15.47 28.06 15.98
N ALA A 38 14.65 27.21 16.59
CA ALA A 38 14.26 25.97 15.95
C ALA A 38 13.87 26.35 14.52
N LYS A 39 14.46 25.66 13.53
CA LYS A 39 14.18 25.97 12.13
C LYS A 39 12.68 25.84 11.95
N ALA A 40 12.03 26.93 11.53
CA ALA A 40 10.59 26.93 11.36
C ALA A 40 10.17 25.78 10.44
N GLU A 41 9.10 25.09 10.79
CA GLU A 41 8.53 24.07 9.92
C GLU A 41 7.97 24.77 8.68
N VAL A 42 8.32 24.28 7.49
CA VAL A 42 7.92 24.90 6.22
C VAL A 42 6.60 24.28 5.77
N ILE A 43 5.55 25.10 5.73
CA ILE A 43 4.26 24.74 5.14
C ILE A 43 4.36 24.97 3.64
N ARG A 44 4.28 23.89 2.87
CA ARG A 44 4.52 23.91 1.43
C ARG A 44 3.41 24.59 0.66
N PHE A 45 3.73 25.02 -0.57
CA PHE A 45 2.73 25.65 -1.42
C PHE A 45 1.57 24.69 -1.74
N ASN A 46 1.90 23.43 -2.02
CA ASN A 46 1.03 22.34 -2.51
C ASN A 46 0.48 21.41 -1.41
N GLU A 47 0.90 21.60 -0.16
CA GLU A 47 0.43 20.87 1.01
C GLU A 47 0.22 21.88 2.16
N PRO A 48 -0.80 22.74 2.06
CA PRO A 48 -0.99 23.88 2.97
C PRO A 48 -1.61 23.47 4.31
N ALA A 49 -1.11 22.41 4.95
CA ALA A 49 -1.68 21.86 6.19
C ALA A 49 -0.73 21.94 7.38
N ILE A 50 -1.30 22.20 8.56
CA ILE A 50 -0.69 21.97 9.87
C ILE A 50 -1.48 20.86 10.55
N LEU A 51 -0.81 19.79 10.98
CA LEU A 51 -1.47 18.63 11.58
C LEU A 51 -1.51 18.75 13.10
N ALA A 52 -2.68 18.51 13.70
CA ALA A 52 -2.87 18.60 15.15
C ALA A 52 -3.88 17.56 15.68
N ASN A 53 -3.84 17.22 16.97
CA ASN A 53 -4.92 16.43 17.58
C ASN A 53 -5.94 17.34 18.24
N LYS A 54 -7.19 16.88 18.31
CA LYS A 54 -8.23 17.52 19.14
C LYS A 54 -7.70 17.80 20.55
N GLY A 55 -7.86 19.05 20.99
CA GLY A 55 -7.39 19.57 22.27
C GLY A 55 -5.98 20.17 22.26
N ASP A 56 -5.22 20.04 21.17
CA ASP A 56 -3.90 20.66 21.05
C ASP A 56 -4.02 22.19 20.86
N THR A 57 -3.07 22.95 21.40
CA THR A 57 -2.88 24.37 21.06
C THR A 57 -1.73 24.49 20.07
N VAL A 58 -2.06 24.87 18.83
CA VAL A 58 -1.09 25.11 17.75
C VAL A 58 -0.51 26.51 17.92
N LYS A 59 0.80 26.62 18.16
CA LYS A 59 1.53 27.90 18.13
C LYS A 59 2.01 28.18 16.72
N LEU A 60 1.74 29.39 16.22
CA LEU A 60 1.94 29.73 14.81
C LEU A 60 3.29 30.41 14.52
N ASP A 61 4.04 30.78 15.56
CA ASP A 61 5.37 31.39 15.48
C ASP A 61 6.47 30.41 15.01
N GLY A 62 6.22 29.11 15.10
CA GLY A 62 7.11 28.05 14.65
C GLY A 62 7.03 27.69 13.17
N TYR A 63 6.20 28.38 12.37
CA TYR A 63 5.95 28.04 10.97
C TYR A 63 6.44 29.12 10.00
N SER A 64 6.99 28.65 8.88
CA SER A 64 7.21 29.44 7.67
C SER A 64 6.25 28.96 6.58
N VAL A 65 5.92 29.82 5.62
CA VAL A 65 4.95 29.50 4.56
C VAL A 65 5.56 29.73 3.19
N GLU A 66 5.51 28.70 2.35
CA GLU A 66 5.86 28.75 0.93
C GLU A 66 4.68 29.29 0.11
N PHE A 67 4.95 30.31 -0.69
CA PHE A 67 4.00 30.96 -1.60
C PHE A 67 4.22 30.50 -3.05
N SER A 68 3.40 31.03 -3.97
CA SER A 68 3.31 30.56 -5.36
C SER A 68 4.59 30.68 -6.20
N ASP A 69 5.59 31.44 -5.74
CA ASP A 69 6.89 31.55 -6.39
C ASP A 69 7.94 30.59 -5.82
N GLY A 70 7.54 29.68 -4.93
CA GLY A 70 8.41 28.68 -4.32
C GLY A 70 9.27 29.22 -3.17
N GLU A 71 9.14 30.50 -2.81
CA GLU A 71 9.84 31.09 -1.68
C GLU A 71 9.06 30.90 -0.38
N ALA A 72 9.78 30.48 0.68
CA ALA A 72 9.26 30.39 2.04
C ALA A 72 9.65 31.60 2.88
N PHE A 73 8.70 32.15 3.62
CA PHE A 73 8.92 33.29 4.51
C PHE A 73 8.63 32.94 5.97
N ASP A 74 9.44 33.49 6.87
CA ASP A 74 9.17 33.56 8.31
C ASP A 74 8.33 34.81 8.64
N GLY A 75 7.99 35.01 9.92
CA GLY A 75 7.30 36.22 10.38
C GLY A 75 5.89 36.35 9.81
N ILE A 76 5.22 35.21 9.60
CA ILE A 76 3.89 35.13 9.01
C ILE A 76 2.88 35.83 9.91
N THR A 77 2.07 36.72 9.32
CA THR A 77 0.87 37.25 9.94
C THR A 77 -0.26 36.26 9.69
N TRP A 78 -0.85 35.74 10.76
CA TRP A 78 -1.90 34.72 10.71
C TRP A 78 -3.26 35.31 11.05
N LYS A 79 -4.28 35.01 10.23
CA LYS A 79 -5.67 35.37 10.54
C LYS A 79 -6.57 34.14 10.59
N TYR A 80 -7.42 34.09 11.61
CA TYR A 80 -8.51 33.13 11.74
C TYR A 80 -9.82 33.89 11.98
N SER A 81 -10.85 33.58 11.17
CA SER A 81 -12.13 34.30 11.18
C SER A 81 -11.98 35.84 11.12
N GLY A 82 -10.99 36.32 10.36
CA GLY A 82 -10.70 37.74 10.16
C GLY A 82 -9.81 38.39 11.22
N ASN A 83 -9.55 37.73 12.35
CA ASN A 83 -8.75 38.26 13.45
C ASN A 83 -7.32 37.77 13.39
N GLU A 84 -6.36 38.63 13.70
CA GLU A 84 -4.95 38.24 13.83
C GLU A 84 -4.75 37.37 15.07
N ILE A 85 -4.04 36.25 14.92
CA ILE A 85 -3.79 35.29 15.99
C ILE A 85 -2.32 34.84 16.00
N SER A 86 -1.81 34.43 17.15
CA SER A 86 -0.49 33.81 17.30
C SER A 86 -0.55 32.32 17.67
N SER A 87 -1.74 31.83 18.04
CA SER A 87 -2.00 30.43 18.33
C SER A 87 -3.50 30.13 18.20
N LEU A 88 -3.84 28.86 18.02
CA LEU A 88 -5.22 28.37 17.98
C LEU A 88 -5.33 27.04 18.72
N THR A 89 -6.29 26.92 19.63
CA THR A 89 -6.67 25.61 20.22
C THR A 89 -7.68 24.94 19.31
N VAL A 90 -7.41 23.69 18.93
CA VAL A 90 -8.29 22.88 18.08
C VAL A 90 -9.30 22.12 18.93
N GLU A 91 -10.47 22.70 19.13
CA GLU A 91 -11.49 22.15 20.03
C GLU A 91 -12.16 20.89 19.49
N GLU A 92 -12.22 20.72 18.17
CA GLU A 92 -12.86 19.61 17.47
C GLU A 92 -11.96 19.01 16.38
N ALA A 93 -12.16 17.73 16.07
CA ALA A 93 -11.57 17.07 14.90
C ALA A 93 -12.19 17.63 13.61
N ALA A 94 -11.59 18.70 13.12
CA ALA A 94 -12.10 19.50 12.00
C ALA A 94 -10.95 20.20 11.26
N VAL A 95 -11.33 20.89 10.17
CA VAL A 95 -10.46 21.77 9.39
C VAL A 95 -10.69 23.22 9.81
N TYR A 96 -9.61 23.92 10.17
CA TYR A 96 -9.62 25.33 10.55
C TYR A 96 -8.86 26.14 9.49
N PRO A 97 -9.56 26.86 8.59
CA PRO A 97 -8.91 27.66 7.57
C PRO A 97 -8.32 28.94 8.17
N LEU A 98 -7.04 29.18 7.90
CA LEU A 98 -6.29 30.37 8.25
C LEU A 98 -5.87 31.10 6.98
N ILE A 99 -5.65 32.41 7.11
CA ILE A 99 -4.96 33.20 6.10
C ILE A 99 -3.55 33.48 6.63
N ALA A 100 -2.54 33.03 5.87
CA ALA A 100 -1.13 33.32 6.11
C ALA A 100 -0.69 34.44 5.16
N SER A 101 -0.07 35.50 5.71
CA SER A 101 0.40 36.64 4.93
C SER A 101 1.83 37.03 5.29
N ALA A 102 2.66 37.29 4.28
CA ALA A 102 4.00 37.87 4.41
C ALA A 102 4.43 38.53 3.10
N ASN A 103 5.22 39.61 3.18
CA ASN A 103 5.78 40.31 2.01
C ASN A 103 4.77 40.64 0.89
N GLY A 104 3.56 41.08 1.28
CA GLY A 104 2.48 41.42 0.35
C GLY A 104 1.79 40.22 -0.32
N LYS A 105 2.17 38.99 0.02
CA LYS A 105 1.55 37.74 -0.44
C LYS A 105 0.58 37.21 0.61
N SER A 106 -0.39 36.42 0.18
CA SER A 106 -1.33 35.73 1.07
C SER A 106 -1.79 34.41 0.47
N LYS A 107 -2.02 33.40 1.33
CA LYS A 107 -2.64 32.14 0.94
C LYS A 107 -3.42 31.53 2.10
N ASN A 108 -4.29 30.57 1.79
CA ASN A 108 -4.90 29.73 2.80
C ASN A 108 -3.89 28.72 3.33
N VAL A 109 -3.97 28.47 4.62
CA VAL A 109 -3.34 27.36 5.33
C VAL A 109 -4.41 26.75 6.22
N TYR A 110 -4.35 25.44 6.45
CA TYR A 110 -5.39 24.71 7.14
C TYR A 110 -4.78 24.01 8.35
N ILE A 111 -5.25 24.30 9.56
CA ILE A 111 -5.02 23.35 10.66
C ILE A 111 -6.01 22.21 10.45
N VAL A 112 -5.50 21.00 10.22
CA VAL A 112 -6.29 19.79 10.03
C VAL A 112 -6.12 18.97 11.30
N SER A 113 -7.22 18.73 11.98
CA SER A 113 -7.20 18.04 13.27
C SER A 113 -8.02 16.76 13.26
N LYS A 114 -7.54 15.77 14.02
CA LYS A 114 -8.18 14.46 14.18
C LYS A 114 -8.35 14.10 15.65
N ASN A 115 -9.18 13.11 15.95
CA ASN A 115 -9.13 12.51 17.29
C ASN A 115 -7.83 11.71 17.42
N LYS A 116 -7.28 11.61 18.63
CA LYS A 116 -6.02 10.89 18.87
C LYS A 116 -6.03 9.42 18.45
N THR A 117 -7.23 8.82 18.40
CA THR A 117 -7.46 7.43 18.02
C THR A 117 -7.68 7.25 16.53
N ASP A 118 -7.91 8.32 15.78
CA ASP A 118 -8.13 8.24 14.34
C ASP A 118 -6.78 8.09 13.64
N ASP A 119 -6.74 7.31 12.57
CA ASP A 119 -5.51 7.13 11.79
C ASP A 119 -5.25 8.31 10.84
N GLU A 120 -6.31 8.99 10.40
CA GLU A 120 -6.26 9.93 9.28
C GLU A 120 -6.65 11.36 9.68
N TYR A 121 -6.03 12.32 9.00
CA TYR A 121 -6.40 13.74 9.05
C TYR A 121 -7.40 14.05 7.94
N VAL A 122 -8.70 14.04 8.27
CA VAL A 122 -9.78 14.23 7.30
C VAL A 122 -9.90 15.70 6.90
N LEU A 123 -9.81 15.97 5.61
CA LEU A 123 -10.04 17.28 5.00
C LEU A 123 -11.53 17.49 4.73
N TYR A 124 -12.19 16.46 4.18
CA TYR A 124 -13.57 16.55 3.76
C TYR A 124 -14.25 15.18 3.86
N TYR A 125 -15.49 15.16 4.32
CA TYR A 125 -16.32 13.96 4.35
C TYR A 125 -17.75 14.30 3.97
N ASN A 126 -18.37 13.44 3.17
CA ASN A 126 -19.76 13.56 2.81
C ASN A 126 -20.38 12.17 2.63
N ASP A 127 -21.45 11.91 3.38
CA ASP A 127 -22.25 10.69 3.37
C ASP A 127 -23.62 10.90 2.70
N PHE A 128 -23.83 12.07 2.10
CA PHE A 128 -25.05 12.50 1.41
C PHE A 128 -26.33 12.36 2.24
N SER A 129 -26.21 12.39 3.58
CA SER A 129 -27.35 12.32 4.51
C SER A 129 -28.28 13.54 4.44
N SER A 130 -27.82 14.62 3.81
CA SER A 130 -28.58 15.88 3.62
C SER A 130 -28.89 16.13 2.15
N GLY A 131 -30.09 16.62 1.84
CA GLY A 131 -30.45 17.04 0.47
C GLY A 131 -29.61 18.20 -0.07
N ASP A 132 -28.98 18.97 0.83
CA ASP A 132 -28.08 20.08 0.49
C ASP A 132 -26.60 19.65 0.42
N ALA A 133 -26.30 18.35 0.50
CA ALA A 133 -24.93 17.88 0.68
C ALA A 133 -23.97 18.24 -0.47
N ILE A 134 -24.48 18.61 -1.65
CA ILE A 134 -23.66 19.03 -2.81
C ILE A 134 -23.90 20.49 -3.22
N LYS A 135 -24.44 21.33 -2.32
CA LYS A 135 -24.79 22.72 -2.66
C LYS A 135 -23.58 23.59 -3.03
N ASP A 136 -22.43 23.27 -2.46
CA ASP A 136 -21.15 23.98 -2.64
C ASP A 136 -20.23 23.29 -3.65
N TRP A 137 -20.73 22.23 -4.31
CA TRP A 137 -20.04 21.55 -5.39
C TRP A 137 -20.25 22.30 -6.71
N ASN A 138 -19.22 22.33 -7.54
CA ASN A 138 -19.36 22.82 -8.90
C ASN A 138 -19.85 21.69 -9.82
N LYS A 139 -20.92 21.94 -10.58
CA LYS A 139 -21.57 20.93 -11.44
C LYS A 139 -21.35 21.29 -12.90
N ILE A 140 -20.74 20.41 -13.68
CA ILE A 140 -20.44 20.62 -15.11
C ILE A 140 -21.54 19.98 -15.97
N ALA A 141 -22.80 20.26 -15.64
CA ALA A 141 -23.99 19.92 -16.42
C ALA A 141 -25.24 20.53 -15.78
N ASP A 142 -26.41 20.23 -16.35
CA ASP A 142 -27.70 20.50 -15.73
C ASP A 142 -27.80 19.87 -14.32
N GLU A 143 -28.33 20.64 -13.36
CA GLU A 143 -28.45 20.20 -11.97
C GLU A 143 -29.32 18.95 -11.79
N SER A 144 -30.28 18.70 -12.69
CA SER A 144 -31.17 17.54 -12.61
C SER A 144 -30.43 16.21 -12.77
N LEU A 145 -29.18 16.22 -13.25
CA LEU A 145 -28.35 15.03 -13.42
C LEU A 145 -27.60 14.63 -12.14
N TYR A 146 -27.71 15.43 -11.07
CA TYR A 146 -27.11 15.19 -9.77
C TYR A 146 -28.24 15.07 -8.74
N THR A 147 -28.49 13.86 -8.26
CA THR A 147 -29.60 13.60 -7.35
C THR A 147 -29.09 12.99 -6.05
N ILE A 148 -29.66 13.41 -4.93
CA ILE A 148 -29.42 12.80 -3.62
C ILE A 148 -30.71 12.08 -3.21
N ASN A 149 -30.64 10.76 -3.06
CA ASN A 149 -31.75 9.93 -2.59
C ASN A 149 -31.20 8.86 -1.67
N ASP A 150 -31.90 8.59 -0.56
CA ASP A 150 -31.57 7.53 0.41
C ASP A 150 -30.11 7.55 0.88
N GLY A 151 -29.58 8.75 1.16
CA GLY A 151 -28.21 8.94 1.61
C GLY A 151 -27.15 8.69 0.53
N LYS A 152 -27.50 8.79 -0.76
CA LYS A 152 -26.57 8.53 -1.87
C LYS A 152 -26.66 9.59 -2.94
N LEU A 153 -25.51 10.00 -3.44
CA LEU A 153 -25.40 10.81 -4.64
C LEU A 153 -25.47 9.92 -5.89
N THR A 154 -26.28 10.31 -6.87
CA THR A 154 -26.25 9.74 -8.22
C THR A 154 -25.91 10.82 -9.24
N ILE A 155 -24.84 10.60 -10.00
CA ILE A 155 -24.47 11.40 -11.19
C ILE A 155 -24.88 10.61 -12.44
N THR A 156 -25.79 11.17 -13.23
CA THR A 156 -26.36 10.50 -14.41
C THR A 156 -25.78 11.05 -15.71
N ASP A 157 -25.17 10.19 -16.52
CA ASP A 157 -24.84 10.47 -17.92
C ASP A 157 -25.47 9.41 -18.82
N THR A 158 -26.45 9.76 -19.66
CA THR A 158 -27.03 8.83 -20.64
C THR A 158 -26.55 9.07 -22.07
N THR A 159 -25.75 10.12 -22.30
CA THR A 159 -25.40 10.64 -23.63
C THR A 159 -23.92 10.49 -23.96
N GLY A 160 -23.07 10.24 -22.97
CA GLY A 160 -21.62 10.22 -23.13
C GLY A 160 -21.00 11.62 -23.05
N ALA A 161 -21.71 12.57 -22.44
CA ALA A 161 -21.27 13.94 -22.28
C ALA A 161 -20.16 14.11 -21.23
N ASN A 162 -19.81 13.06 -20.49
CA ASN A 162 -18.79 13.09 -19.44
C ASN A 162 -19.18 14.02 -18.28
N ILE A 163 -20.36 13.78 -17.71
CA ILE A 163 -20.97 14.58 -16.64
C ILE A 163 -20.08 14.54 -15.41
N ARG A 164 -19.75 15.71 -14.85
CA ARG A 164 -18.76 15.88 -13.78
C ARG A 164 -19.27 16.78 -12.66
N ALA A 165 -18.99 16.42 -11.43
CA ALA A 165 -19.07 17.33 -10.30
C ALA A 165 -17.72 17.46 -9.60
N TYR A 166 -17.40 18.66 -9.16
CA TYR A 166 -16.20 18.96 -8.37
C TYR A 166 -16.60 19.30 -6.94
N LEU A 167 -15.84 18.74 -6.00
CA LEU A 167 -15.95 18.98 -4.58
C LEU A 167 -15.67 20.48 -4.25
N PRO A 168 -15.92 20.92 -3.01
CA PRO A 168 -15.85 22.33 -2.65
C PRO A 168 -14.51 22.98 -3.03
N ALA A 169 -14.57 24.19 -3.56
CA ALA A 169 -13.45 24.84 -4.24
C ALA A 169 -12.16 24.93 -3.42
N TRP A 170 -12.27 25.08 -2.09
CA TRP A 170 -11.13 25.21 -1.17
C TRP A 170 -10.20 23.98 -1.17
N LEU A 171 -10.71 22.79 -1.51
CA LEU A 171 -9.88 21.59 -1.66
C LEU A 171 -8.86 21.70 -2.81
N SER A 172 -9.07 22.63 -3.74
CA SER A 172 -8.13 22.90 -4.83
C SER A 172 -6.80 23.50 -4.36
N ASP A 173 -6.70 23.90 -3.08
CA ASP A 173 -5.44 24.36 -2.49
C ASP A 173 -4.46 23.20 -2.23
N PHE A 174 -4.91 21.94 -2.31
CA PHE A 174 -4.09 20.75 -2.04
C PHE A 174 -3.68 20.05 -3.35
N ALA A 175 -2.47 19.45 -3.34
CA ALA A 175 -2.02 18.49 -4.37
C ALA A 175 -1.81 17.07 -3.82
N ASN A 176 -1.63 16.96 -2.49
CA ASN A 176 -1.24 15.74 -1.81
C ASN A 176 -2.36 15.28 -0.88
N TYR A 177 -3.04 14.19 -1.25
CA TYR A 177 -4.21 13.70 -0.53
C TYR A 177 -4.55 12.27 -0.91
N ARG A 178 -5.40 11.67 -0.08
CA ARG A 178 -6.11 10.43 -0.37
C ARG A 178 -7.58 10.75 -0.62
N ILE A 179 -8.12 10.19 -1.69
CA ILE A 179 -9.55 10.13 -1.98
C ILE A 179 -10.00 8.70 -1.65
N ASP A 180 -11.04 8.54 -0.86
CA ASP A 180 -11.79 7.29 -0.73
C ASP A 180 -13.24 7.54 -1.10
N ALA A 181 -13.74 6.84 -2.11
CA ALA A 181 -15.13 6.91 -2.51
C ALA A 181 -15.77 5.51 -2.44
N VAL A 182 -16.80 5.38 -1.61
CA VAL A 182 -17.64 4.18 -1.55
C VAL A 182 -18.70 4.33 -2.63
N ALA A 183 -18.56 3.62 -3.74
CA ALA A 183 -19.37 3.85 -4.93
C ALA A 183 -19.63 2.57 -5.74
N THR A 184 -20.57 2.68 -6.67
CA THR A 184 -20.83 1.67 -7.70
C THR A 184 -21.28 2.33 -9.00
N GLN A 185 -21.33 1.55 -10.07
CA GLN A 185 -21.85 1.97 -11.36
C GLN A 185 -23.12 1.19 -11.69
N THR A 186 -24.15 1.89 -12.13
CA THR A 186 -25.39 1.29 -12.64
C THR A 186 -25.71 1.82 -14.04
N ASP A 187 -26.64 1.16 -14.73
CA ASP A 187 -27.17 1.57 -16.03
C ASP A 187 -26.09 1.88 -17.09
N ALA A 188 -24.98 1.13 -17.07
CA ALA A 188 -23.94 1.26 -18.07
C ALA A 188 -24.48 0.89 -19.45
N LYS A 189 -24.36 1.80 -20.42
CA LYS A 189 -24.84 1.58 -21.80
C LYS A 189 -24.19 0.36 -22.47
N ASP A 190 -22.92 0.11 -22.16
CA ASP A 190 -22.16 -1.04 -22.63
C ASP A 190 -21.00 -1.34 -21.66
N ALA A 191 -20.35 -2.49 -21.84
CA ALA A 191 -19.30 -2.98 -20.95
C ALA A 191 -18.08 -2.05 -20.85
N SER A 192 -17.82 -1.20 -21.86
CA SER A 192 -16.66 -0.30 -21.88
C SER A 192 -16.88 1.01 -21.13
N ARG A 193 -18.12 1.28 -20.68
CA ARG A 193 -18.47 2.52 -19.98
C ARG A 193 -17.90 2.60 -18.60
N TRP A 194 -17.63 3.81 -18.15
CA TRP A 194 -16.81 4.04 -16.98
C TRP A 194 -17.37 5.13 -16.08
N ILE A 195 -16.96 5.03 -14.83
CA ILE A 195 -17.02 6.08 -13.82
C ILE A 195 -15.59 6.49 -13.51
N SER A 196 -15.39 7.69 -12.97
CA SER A 196 -14.04 8.07 -12.56
C SER A 196 -13.97 9.01 -11.38
N PHE A 197 -12.84 8.92 -10.69
CA PHE A 197 -12.46 9.76 -9.56
C PHE A 197 -11.36 10.72 -10.04
N ILE A 198 -11.73 11.99 -10.19
CA ILE A 198 -10.90 13.05 -10.74
C ILE A 198 -10.06 13.66 -9.62
N TYR A 199 -8.78 13.93 -9.92
CA TYR A 199 -7.87 14.62 -9.02
C TYR A 199 -7.00 15.62 -9.79
N ARG A 200 -6.54 16.64 -9.07
CA ARG A 200 -5.71 17.75 -9.57
C ARG A 200 -6.30 18.38 -10.84
N ALA A 201 -7.62 18.60 -10.83
CA ALA A 201 -8.29 19.25 -11.93
C ALA A 201 -8.00 20.76 -11.94
N GLY A 202 -7.41 21.22 -13.04
CA GLY A 202 -7.36 22.63 -13.37
C GLY A 202 -8.77 23.18 -13.64
N LYS A 203 -8.98 24.47 -13.35
CA LYS A 203 -10.23 25.19 -13.66
C LYS A 203 -11.49 24.49 -13.14
N ALA A 204 -11.40 23.88 -11.95
CA ALA A 204 -12.47 23.08 -11.36
C ALA A 204 -13.77 23.86 -11.11
N ASP A 205 -13.70 25.19 -11.09
CA ASP A 205 -14.81 26.15 -10.99
C ASP A 205 -15.55 26.39 -12.32
N THR A 206 -14.95 26.00 -13.45
CA THR A 206 -15.47 26.28 -14.79
C THR A 206 -15.48 25.02 -15.66
N THR A 207 -14.39 24.71 -16.37
CA THR A 207 -14.37 23.57 -17.32
C THR A 207 -13.93 22.25 -16.68
N GLY A 208 -13.22 22.34 -15.54
CA GLY A 208 -12.59 21.23 -14.86
C GLY A 208 -11.62 20.49 -15.76
N THR A 209 -10.77 21.21 -16.49
CA THR A 209 -9.70 20.66 -17.34
C THR A 209 -8.46 21.57 -17.27
N PRO A 210 -7.24 21.02 -17.36
CA PRO A 210 -6.90 19.60 -17.48
C PRO A 210 -7.10 18.83 -16.16
N TYR A 211 -7.12 17.49 -16.17
CA TYR A 211 -7.20 16.68 -14.95
C TYR A 211 -6.62 15.29 -15.12
N TYR A 212 -6.27 14.63 -14.01
CA TYR A 212 -6.08 13.18 -13.96
C TYR A 212 -7.33 12.50 -13.41
N HIS A 213 -7.53 11.23 -13.75
CA HIS A 213 -8.53 10.42 -13.10
C HIS A 213 -8.15 8.94 -12.97
N MET A 214 -8.72 8.30 -11.95
CA MET A 214 -8.89 6.85 -11.92
C MET A 214 -10.15 6.51 -12.71
N ALA A 215 -10.00 6.08 -13.96
CA ALA A 215 -11.12 5.61 -14.77
C ALA A 215 -11.38 4.13 -14.47
N VAL A 216 -12.60 3.80 -14.07
CA VAL A 216 -13.01 2.43 -13.75
C VAL A 216 -14.09 2.01 -14.73
N ARG A 217 -13.79 1.06 -15.61
CA ARG A 217 -14.76 0.55 -16.59
C ARG A 217 -15.68 -0.47 -15.96
N ASN A 218 -16.90 -0.59 -16.49
CA ASN A 218 -17.89 -1.56 -16.03
C ASN A 218 -17.33 -3.00 -16.09
N ASN A 219 -16.55 -3.29 -17.12
CA ASN A 219 -15.77 -4.53 -17.26
C ASN A 219 -14.36 -4.45 -16.65
N MET A 220 -14.19 -3.90 -15.44
CA MET A 220 -12.87 -3.75 -14.80
C MET A 220 -12.08 -5.06 -14.61
N ALA A 221 -12.72 -6.25 -14.68
CA ALA A 221 -12.01 -7.55 -14.71
C ALA A 221 -11.41 -7.93 -16.06
N SER A 222 -11.79 -7.27 -17.16
CA SER A 222 -11.21 -7.56 -18.46
C SER A 222 -9.72 -7.17 -18.48
N PRO A 223 -8.87 -7.91 -19.22
CA PRO A 223 -7.48 -7.53 -19.43
C PRO A 223 -7.41 -6.08 -19.90
N ALA A 224 -6.54 -5.31 -19.26
CA ALA A 224 -6.53 -3.87 -19.39
C ALA A 224 -5.80 -3.44 -20.68
N THR A 225 -6.40 -3.70 -21.84
CA THR A 225 -5.97 -3.09 -23.10
C THR A 225 -6.59 -1.69 -23.17
N SER A 226 -5.72 -0.68 -23.31
CA SER A 226 -6.11 0.73 -23.35
C SER A 226 -7.38 0.91 -24.19
N THR A 227 -8.41 1.52 -23.59
CA THR A 227 -9.72 1.88 -24.17
C THR A 227 -10.89 0.89 -24.10
N THR A 228 -10.69 -0.39 -23.75
CA THR A 228 -11.81 -1.37 -23.83
C THR A 228 -12.13 -2.15 -22.54
N GLY A 229 -11.28 -2.09 -21.52
CA GLY A 229 -11.53 -2.74 -20.23
C GLY A 229 -10.52 -2.38 -19.14
N GLY A 230 -10.84 -2.72 -17.90
CA GLY A 230 -9.96 -2.51 -16.75
C GLY A 230 -10.14 -1.18 -16.02
N ILE A 231 -9.13 -0.86 -15.22
CA ILE A 231 -8.93 0.38 -14.47
C ILE A 231 -7.76 1.12 -15.12
N GLU A 232 -7.88 2.43 -15.33
CA GLU A 232 -6.90 3.23 -16.07
C GLU A 232 -6.48 4.45 -15.24
N CYS A 233 -5.17 4.70 -15.21
CA CYS A 233 -4.59 5.98 -14.85
C CYS A 233 -4.36 6.79 -16.13
N CYS A 234 -5.16 7.85 -16.28
CA CYS A 234 -5.14 8.68 -17.48
C CYS A 234 -5.40 10.16 -17.13
N SER A 235 -5.06 11.03 -18.06
CA SER A 235 -5.39 12.46 -17.99
C SER A 235 -6.23 12.90 -19.18
N ASN A 236 -6.95 14.01 -18.98
CA ASN A 236 -7.62 14.74 -20.04
C ASN A 236 -7.07 16.16 -20.10
N THR A 237 -6.28 16.46 -21.14
CA THR A 237 -5.72 17.79 -21.42
C THR A 237 -6.41 18.46 -22.62
N GLY A 238 -7.64 18.04 -22.94
CA GLY A 238 -8.28 18.24 -24.24
C GLY A 238 -8.14 17.02 -25.16
N ASN A 239 -7.19 16.13 -24.84
CA ASN A 239 -7.07 14.78 -25.38
C ASN A 239 -6.87 13.79 -24.22
N TRP A 240 -7.23 12.53 -24.46
CA TRP A 240 -6.99 11.44 -23.50
C TRP A 240 -5.55 10.95 -23.58
N ASN A 241 -4.84 10.96 -22.46
CA ASN A 241 -3.49 10.38 -22.34
C ASN A 241 -3.54 9.23 -21.33
N TYR A 242 -2.99 8.07 -21.69
CA TYR A 242 -3.04 6.86 -20.88
C TYR A 242 -1.64 6.54 -20.33
N TYR A 243 -1.54 6.33 -19.02
CA TYR A 243 -0.26 6.11 -18.34
C TYR A 243 -0.08 4.67 -17.88
N LYS A 244 -1.12 4.08 -17.30
CA LYS A 244 -1.10 2.70 -16.80
C LYS A 244 -2.51 2.14 -16.73
N SER A 245 -2.62 0.83 -16.91
CA SER A 245 -3.88 0.10 -16.82
C SER A 245 -3.69 -1.19 -16.02
N ALA A 246 -4.75 -1.65 -15.38
CA ALA A 246 -4.79 -2.90 -14.61
C ALA A 246 -6.19 -3.52 -14.65
N SER A 247 -6.30 -4.81 -14.37
CA SER A 247 -7.58 -5.48 -14.16
C SER A 247 -7.88 -5.63 -12.67
N TYR A 248 -9.15 -5.79 -12.33
CA TYR A 248 -9.61 -6.21 -11.01
C TYR A 248 -10.13 -7.65 -11.04
N THR A 249 -10.49 -8.19 -9.89
CA THR A 249 -10.91 -9.60 -9.74
C THR A 249 -12.31 -9.88 -10.27
N GLU A 250 -13.15 -8.84 -10.40
CA GLU A 250 -14.53 -8.95 -10.91
C GLU A 250 -14.93 -7.73 -11.75
N LYS A 251 -16.02 -7.84 -12.51
CA LYS A 251 -16.66 -6.68 -13.16
C LYS A 251 -17.37 -5.85 -12.09
N ILE A 252 -17.73 -4.60 -12.39
CA ILE A 252 -18.58 -3.82 -11.48
C ILE A 252 -19.93 -4.52 -11.35
N ASN A 253 -20.27 -4.91 -10.12
CA ASN A 253 -21.61 -5.34 -9.76
C ASN A 253 -22.39 -4.12 -9.23
N GLY A 254 -23.41 -3.68 -9.96
CA GLY A 254 -24.23 -2.52 -9.58
C GLY A 254 -25.00 -2.67 -8.27
N SER A 255 -25.05 -3.87 -7.68
CA SER A 255 -25.63 -4.13 -6.34
C SER A 255 -24.59 -4.12 -5.21
N LYS A 256 -23.29 -4.04 -5.55
CA LYS A 256 -22.18 -3.99 -4.60
C LYS A 256 -21.54 -2.60 -4.62
N PHE A 257 -21.27 -2.06 -3.44
CA PHE A 257 -20.42 -0.88 -3.30
C PHE A 257 -18.97 -1.31 -3.10
N TYR A 258 -18.08 -0.58 -3.77
CA TYR A 258 -16.64 -0.76 -3.71
C TYR A 258 -16.02 0.49 -3.09
N THR A 259 -14.90 0.32 -2.38
CA THR A 259 -14.09 1.47 -1.97
C THR A 259 -13.03 1.71 -3.04
N PHE A 260 -13.20 2.77 -3.82
CA PHE A 260 -12.20 3.23 -4.79
C PHE A 260 -11.33 4.28 -4.14
N SER A 261 -10.02 4.03 -4.11
CA SER A 261 -9.06 4.94 -3.48
C SER A 261 -8.04 5.48 -4.47
N VAL A 262 -7.80 6.79 -4.40
CA VAL A 262 -6.71 7.48 -5.11
C VAL A 262 -5.78 8.08 -4.07
N LEU A 263 -4.54 7.61 -4.02
CA LEU A 263 -3.49 8.15 -3.16
C LEU A 263 -2.51 8.91 -4.06
N ALA A 264 -2.49 10.24 -3.96
CA ALA A 264 -1.61 11.10 -4.77
C ALA A 264 -0.69 11.91 -3.84
N LYS A 265 0.64 11.75 -3.96
CA LYS A 265 1.62 12.57 -3.24
C LYS A 265 2.83 12.87 -4.13
N ASP A 266 3.02 14.16 -4.41
CA ASP A 266 3.96 14.67 -5.40
C ASP A 266 3.73 13.99 -6.77
N SER A 267 4.74 13.33 -7.34
CA SER A 267 4.62 12.56 -8.58
C SER A 267 4.09 11.13 -8.38
N VAL A 268 4.00 10.63 -7.14
CA VAL A 268 3.60 9.25 -6.88
C VAL A 268 2.08 9.14 -6.84
N VAL A 269 1.53 8.16 -7.56
CA VAL A 269 0.11 7.82 -7.49
C VAL A 269 -0.10 6.33 -7.30
N GLN A 270 -1.05 5.98 -6.43
CA GLN A 270 -1.51 4.61 -6.22
C GLN A 270 -3.03 4.55 -6.22
N TYR A 271 -3.59 3.60 -6.96
CA TYR A 271 -5.02 3.30 -6.95
C TYR A 271 -5.29 2.00 -6.23
N GLN A 272 -6.38 1.98 -5.46
CA GLN A 272 -6.85 0.79 -4.78
C GLN A 272 -8.33 0.55 -5.05
N VAL A 273 -8.72 -0.73 -5.01
CA VAL A 273 -10.12 -1.17 -4.98
C VAL A 273 -10.28 -2.10 -3.78
N ASP A 274 -11.17 -1.76 -2.86
CA ASP A 274 -11.37 -2.47 -1.59
C ASP A 274 -10.06 -2.68 -0.81
N GLY A 275 -9.18 -1.67 -0.84
CA GLY A 275 -7.85 -1.71 -0.20
C GLY A 275 -6.75 -2.44 -0.98
N ASN A 276 -7.09 -3.21 -2.02
CA ASN A 276 -6.11 -3.90 -2.85
C ASN A 276 -5.50 -2.92 -3.86
N THR A 277 -4.17 -2.80 -3.87
CA THR A 277 -3.47 -1.99 -4.87
C THR A 277 -3.63 -2.57 -6.27
N VAL A 278 -4.15 -1.78 -7.19
CA VAL A 278 -4.34 -2.17 -8.60
C VAL A 278 -3.39 -1.43 -9.54
N ILE A 279 -3.05 -0.18 -9.24
CA ILE A 279 -2.11 0.62 -10.02
C ILE A 279 -1.17 1.32 -9.04
N HIS A 280 0.12 1.32 -9.37
CA HIS A 280 1.14 2.15 -8.72
C HIS A 280 2.05 2.77 -9.79
N LEU A 281 2.36 4.05 -9.64
CA LEU A 281 3.31 4.81 -10.45
C LEU A 281 4.16 5.68 -9.53
N ASP A 282 5.49 5.52 -9.61
CA ASP A 282 6.45 6.39 -8.90
C ASP A 282 6.48 7.81 -9.50
N GLU A 283 6.21 7.91 -10.79
CA GLU A 283 6.25 9.16 -11.54
C GLU A 283 5.05 9.29 -12.47
N LEU A 284 4.10 10.12 -12.07
CA LEU A 284 2.96 10.55 -12.85
C LEU A 284 3.38 11.71 -13.76
N PRO A 285 3.24 11.60 -15.11
CA PRO A 285 3.64 12.66 -16.01
C PRO A 285 2.87 13.95 -15.79
N GLU A 286 3.57 15.07 -15.69
CA GLU A 286 3.01 16.40 -15.42
C GLU A 286 2.09 16.88 -16.57
N ILE A 287 0.92 17.41 -16.22
CA ILE A 287 -0.06 17.97 -17.18
C ILE A 287 -0.30 19.48 -16.98
N SER A 288 0.28 20.07 -15.93
CA SER A 288 0.21 21.49 -15.59
C SER A 288 1.34 21.83 -14.62
N GLU A 289 1.86 23.06 -14.71
CA GLU A 289 2.90 23.58 -13.80
C GLU A 289 2.44 23.64 -12.34
N ASP A 290 1.13 23.84 -12.11
CA ASP A 290 0.55 23.73 -10.77
C ASP A 290 -0.07 22.35 -10.61
N ILE A 291 0.54 21.53 -9.76
CA ILE A 291 0.06 20.18 -9.48
C ILE A 291 -1.13 20.15 -8.51
N ARG A 292 -1.54 21.30 -7.96
CA ARG A 292 -2.77 21.41 -7.16
C ARG A 292 -3.99 21.44 -8.07
N GLY A 293 -5.17 21.19 -7.50
CA GLY A 293 -6.41 21.36 -8.26
C GLY A 293 -7.58 20.61 -7.66
N GLY A 294 -8.74 20.80 -8.30
CA GLY A 294 -10.00 20.26 -7.82
C GLY A 294 -10.04 18.74 -7.80
N ILE A 295 -10.87 18.24 -6.89
CA ILE A 295 -11.22 16.83 -6.76
C ILE A 295 -12.64 16.66 -7.29
N GLY A 296 -12.91 15.60 -8.05
CA GLY A 296 -14.21 15.45 -8.68
C GLY A 296 -14.62 14.01 -8.95
N LEU A 297 -15.84 13.88 -9.42
CA LEU A 297 -16.52 12.64 -9.75
C LEU A 297 -17.10 12.75 -11.15
N GLN A 298 -17.11 11.64 -11.89
CA GLN A 298 -17.55 11.62 -13.28
C GLN A 298 -18.27 10.34 -13.64
N ALA A 299 -19.29 10.47 -14.49
CA ALA A 299 -19.94 9.37 -15.17
C ALA A 299 -19.81 9.54 -16.69
N ASN A 300 -19.61 8.42 -17.40
CA ASN A 300 -19.71 8.35 -18.87
C ASN A 300 -20.74 7.31 -19.29
N SER A 301 -21.78 7.73 -20.01
CA SER A 301 -22.90 6.88 -20.50
C SER A 301 -23.33 5.76 -19.52
N SER A 302 -23.44 6.12 -18.25
CA SER A 302 -23.77 5.28 -17.10
C SER A 302 -24.23 6.17 -15.94
N LYS A 303 -24.54 5.57 -14.80
CA LYS A 303 -24.73 6.27 -13.53
C LYS A 303 -23.60 5.93 -12.57
N LEU A 304 -23.01 6.96 -11.97
CA LEU A 304 -22.17 6.82 -10.79
C LEU A 304 -23.04 7.00 -9.55
N VAL A 305 -23.11 5.99 -8.70
CA VAL A 305 -23.83 6.03 -7.42
C VAL A 305 -22.80 6.01 -6.29
N VAL A 306 -22.81 7.03 -5.44
CA VAL A 306 -21.83 7.23 -4.36
C VAL A 306 -22.55 7.25 -3.02
N ASP A 307 -22.11 6.36 -2.14
CA ASP A 307 -22.58 6.25 -0.76
C ASP A 307 -21.83 7.21 0.16
N SER A 308 -20.51 7.31 0.00
CA SER A 308 -19.73 8.35 0.70
C SER A 308 -18.46 8.70 -0.05
N ILE A 309 -17.94 9.90 0.24
CA ILE A 309 -16.62 10.34 -0.19
C ILE A 309 -15.87 10.98 0.98
N LYS A 310 -14.60 10.59 1.13
CA LYS A 310 -13.69 11.09 2.15
C LYS A 310 -12.40 11.54 1.48
N ILE A 311 -11.94 12.73 1.83
CA ILE A 311 -10.64 13.27 1.44
C ILE A 311 -9.80 13.43 2.70
N SER A 312 -8.58 12.90 2.72
CA SER A 312 -7.66 13.00 3.86
C SER A 312 -6.27 13.46 3.41
N VAL A 313 -5.52 14.06 4.34
CA VAL A 313 -4.11 14.37 4.13
C VAL A 313 -3.35 13.06 3.97
N LEU A 314 -2.56 12.96 2.91
CA LEU A 314 -1.69 11.81 2.70
C LEU A 314 -0.30 12.13 3.24
N GLU A 315 0.01 11.67 4.46
CA GLU A 315 1.25 12.04 5.16
C GLU A 315 2.50 11.43 4.50
N LYS A 316 2.39 10.20 3.99
CA LYS A 316 3.51 9.44 3.40
C LYS A 316 3.21 9.09 1.95
N LYS A 317 4.25 9.05 1.12
CA LYS A 317 4.13 8.55 -0.25
C LYS A 317 3.67 7.10 -0.18
N PRO A 318 2.70 6.68 -1.02
CA PRO A 318 2.36 5.28 -1.10
C PRO A 318 3.59 4.52 -1.60
N VAL A 319 3.84 3.34 -1.04
CA VAL A 319 4.92 2.45 -1.46
C VAL A 319 4.25 1.17 -1.93
N TYR A 320 4.57 0.76 -3.15
CA TYR A 320 4.16 -0.53 -3.66
C TYR A 320 5.32 -1.49 -3.58
N THR A 321 5.10 -2.59 -2.86
CA THR A 321 5.95 -3.77 -2.94
C THR A 321 5.18 -4.78 -3.77
N GLU A 322 5.74 -5.16 -4.91
CA GLU A 322 5.17 -6.24 -5.71
C GLU A 322 5.06 -7.48 -4.81
N PRO A 323 3.86 -8.11 -4.72
CA PRO A 323 3.73 -9.36 -3.99
C PRO A 323 4.78 -10.33 -4.53
N GLU A 324 5.47 -11.06 -3.65
CA GLU A 324 6.36 -12.12 -4.12
C GLU A 324 5.54 -13.03 -5.04
N ALA A 325 6.01 -13.20 -6.28
CA ALA A 325 5.38 -14.15 -7.19
C ALA A 325 5.33 -15.50 -6.47
N LYS A 326 4.12 -16.04 -6.29
CA LYS A 326 3.95 -17.40 -5.78
C LYS A 326 4.75 -18.30 -6.69
N GLN A 327 5.81 -18.90 -6.16
CA GLN A 327 6.74 -19.66 -6.96
C GLN A 327 6.12 -21.03 -7.23
N ILE A 328 5.67 -21.21 -8.47
CA ILE A 328 4.91 -22.38 -8.91
C ILE A 328 5.80 -23.65 -9.03
N LEU A 329 7.11 -23.49 -9.26
CA LEU A 329 8.07 -24.58 -9.51
C LEU A 329 9.28 -24.49 -8.57
N GLN A 330 9.83 -25.62 -8.12
CA GLN A 330 11.01 -25.63 -7.25
C GLN A 330 12.32 -25.60 -8.07
N PHE A 331 13.25 -24.73 -7.70
CA PHE A 331 14.56 -24.61 -8.36
C PHE A 331 15.58 -25.53 -7.68
N VAL A 332 15.48 -26.83 -7.98
CA VAL A 332 16.34 -27.84 -7.37
C VAL A 332 17.81 -27.65 -7.75
N GLU A 333 18.67 -27.61 -6.73
CA GLU A 333 20.12 -27.64 -6.91
C GLU A 333 20.58 -29.08 -7.15
N ASN A 334 21.04 -29.39 -8.35
CA ASN A 334 21.68 -30.68 -8.62
C ASN A 334 23.10 -30.69 -8.04
N PRO A 335 23.53 -31.78 -7.39
CA PRO A 335 24.92 -31.90 -6.94
C PRO A 335 25.86 -31.86 -8.15
N VAL A 336 26.99 -31.16 -7.99
CA VAL A 336 28.04 -31.11 -9.03
C VAL A 336 28.56 -32.52 -9.25
N CYS A 337 28.25 -33.11 -10.41
CA CYS A 337 28.69 -34.45 -10.78
C CYS A 337 28.95 -34.55 -12.29
N ASN A 338 29.73 -35.55 -12.69
CA ASN A 338 30.03 -35.85 -14.10
C ASN A 338 29.06 -36.89 -14.69
N ILE A 339 27.82 -36.96 -14.18
CA ILE A 339 26.79 -37.90 -14.64
C ILE A 339 25.77 -37.14 -15.48
N LEU A 340 25.54 -37.62 -16.70
CA LEU A 340 24.45 -37.13 -17.55
C LEU A 340 23.13 -37.66 -16.95
N ASN A 341 22.44 -36.84 -16.16
CA ASN A 341 21.28 -37.15 -15.30
C ASN A 341 21.66 -37.82 -13.97
N PRO A 342 22.08 -37.04 -12.94
CA PRO A 342 22.31 -37.61 -11.62
C PRO A 342 21.03 -38.26 -11.06
N PRO A 343 21.18 -39.31 -10.22
CA PRO A 343 20.05 -39.83 -9.45
C PRO A 343 19.47 -38.75 -8.55
N THR A 344 18.15 -38.72 -8.41
CA THR A 344 17.46 -37.84 -7.47
C THR A 344 17.85 -38.22 -6.03
N ASN A 345 18.43 -37.29 -5.29
CA ASN A 345 18.68 -37.45 -3.87
C ASN A 345 17.43 -37.06 -3.06
N ILE A 346 16.94 -37.99 -2.25
CA ILE A 346 15.75 -37.81 -1.41
C ILE A 346 16.20 -37.84 0.05
N ALA A 347 15.83 -36.80 0.81
CA ALA A 347 15.91 -36.86 2.27
C ALA A 347 14.59 -37.40 2.82
N ILE A 348 14.68 -38.42 3.68
CA ILE A 348 13.51 -38.93 4.41
C ILE A 348 13.39 -38.14 5.71
N ILE A 349 12.24 -37.51 5.94
CA ILE A 349 12.00 -36.72 7.14
C ILE A 349 11.55 -37.64 8.27
N ASP A 350 12.47 -37.96 9.16
CA ASP A 350 12.27 -38.83 10.33
C ASP A 350 12.27 -38.08 11.66
N SER A 351 12.66 -36.79 11.66
CA SER A 351 12.79 -35.95 12.84
C SER A 351 12.78 -34.46 12.47
N MET A 352 12.54 -33.60 13.48
CA MET A 352 12.70 -32.14 13.32
C MET A 352 14.14 -31.75 12.98
N GLN A 353 15.14 -32.48 13.47
CA GLN A 353 16.54 -32.21 13.16
C GLN A 353 16.84 -32.39 11.66
N THR A 354 16.28 -33.43 11.04
CA THR A 354 16.44 -33.65 9.59
C THR A 354 15.77 -32.53 8.79
N LEU A 355 14.60 -32.06 9.23
CA LEU A 355 13.85 -30.97 8.61
C LEU A 355 14.61 -29.62 8.71
N GLU A 356 15.12 -29.29 9.90
CA GLU A 356 15.91 -28.07 10.15
C GLU A 356 17.23 -28.06 9.36
N GLY A 357 17.83 -29.23 9.12
CA GLY A 357 19.09 -29.38 8.37
C GLY A 357 18.94 -29.45 6.84
N LEU A 358 17.74 -29.35 6.28
CA LEU A 358 17.51 -29.50 4.84
C LEU A 358 18.31 -28.50 3.99
N GLN A 359 18.42 -27.26 4.46
CA GLN A 359 19.07 -26.18 3.70
C GLN A 359 20.60 -26.32 3.65
N ASP A 360 21.21 -27.13 4.52
CA ASP A 360 22.66 -27.37 4.52
C ASP A 360 23.10 -28.32 3.41
N ARG A 361 22.24 -29.29 3.07
CA ARG A 361 22.55 -30.35 2.09
C ARG A 361 21.74 -30.26 0.80
N LYS A 362 20.59 -29.57 0.85
CA LYS A 362 19.68 -29.29 -0.28
C LYS A 362 19.39 -30.54 -1.12
N PRO A 363 18.74 -31.56 -0.55
CA PRO A 363 18.29 -32.70 -1.32
C PRO A 363 17.30 -32.26 -2.41
N SER A 364 17.21 -33.01 -3.51
CA SER A 364 16.24 -32.72 -4.57
C SER A 364 14.81 -32.79 -4.06
N ASN A 365 14.54 -33.78 -3.19
CA ASN A 365 13.24 -34.00 -2.58
C ASN A 365 13.34 -34.21 -1.07
N ALA A 366 12.31 -33.78 -0.34
CA ALA A 366 12.11 -34.12 1.06
C ALA A 366 10.85 -34.98 1.20
N LEU A 367 11.01 -36.28 1.50
CA LEU A 367 9.93 -37.24 1.66
C LEU A 367 9.38 -37.22 3.10
N MET A 368 8.11 -36.86 3.22
CA MET A 368 7.35 -36.78 4.47
C MET A 368 6.25 -37.84 4.47
N TYR A 369 6.14 -38.65 5.52
CA TYR A 369 4.98 -39.54 5.68
C TYR A 369 3.80 -38.76 6.22
N VAL A 370 2.69 -38.75 5.50
CA VAL A 370 1.54 -37.91 5.78
C VAL A 370 0.29 -38.73 6.07
N ASP A 371 -0.38 -38.43 7.17
CA ASP A 371 -1.67 -39.00 7.53
C ASP A 371 -2.86 -38.15 7.06
N SER A 372 -4.08 -38.64 7.28
CA SER A 372 -5.32 -37.94 6.89
C SER A 372 -5.60 -36.64 7.67
N TYR A 373 -4.79 -36.32 8.68
CA TYR A 373 -4.87 -35.08 9.45
C TYR A 373 -3.76 -34.09 9.07
N LEU A 374 -3.01 -34.37 7.99
CA LEU A 374 -1.87 -33.58 7.53
C LEU A 374 -0.75 -33.46 8.57
N ASN A 375 -0.57 -34.49 9.41
CA ASN A 375 0.64 -34.60 10.22
C ASN A 375 1.77 -35.20 9.38
N VAL A 376 2.98 -34.67 9.57
CA VAL A 376 4.22 -35.32 9.14
C VAL A 376 4.66 -36.25 10.26
N ASN A 377 4.74 -37.54 9.93
CA ASN A 377 5.09 -38.60 10.85
C ASN A 377 6.43 -39.22 10.46
N SER A 378 7.13 -39.84 11.40
CA SER A 378 8.19 -40.79 11.10
C SER A 378 7.59 -42.04 10.42
N ALA A 379 8.44 -42.88 9.83
CA ALA A 379 8.00 -44.14 9.21
C ALA A 379 7.26 -45.06 10.21
N ASP A 380 7.58 -44.97 11.50
CA ASP A 380 6.92 -45.72 12.58
C ASP A 380 5.60 -45.10 13.05
N GLY A 381 5.15 -44.00 12.43
CA GLY A 381 3.88 -43.33 12.75
C GLY A 381 3.95 -42.35 13.92
N VAL A 382 5.14 -41.96 14.38
CA VAL A 382 5.30 -40.95 15.44
C VAL A 382 5.22 -39.55 14.81
N LYS A 383 4.33 -38.70 15.32
CA LYS A 383 4.18 -37.33 14.84
C LYS A 383 5.45 -36.50 15.07
N ILE A 384 5.93 -35.87 14.01
CA ILE A 384 7.06 -34.92 14.01
C ILE A 384 6.51 -33.49 14.02
N THR A 385 5.67 -33.15 13.05
CA THR A 385 5.10 -31.80 12.87
C THR A 385 3.82 -31.86 11.99
N SER A 386 3.30 -30.72 11.52
CA SER A 386 2.26 -30.65 10.49
C SER A 386 2.86 -30.38 9.10
N VAL A 387 2.13 -30.71 8.03
CA VAL A 387 2.56 -30.36 6.66
C VAL A 387 2.76 -28.85 6.52
N ALA A 388 1.84 -28.05 7.06
CA ALA A 388 1.91 -26.59 7.00
C ALA A 388 3.17 -26.02 7.68
N ASP A 389 3.58 -26.60 8.80
CA ASP A 389 4.78 -26.17 9.52
C ASP A 389 6.07 -26.73 8.89
N ALA A 390 5.99 -27.84 8.15
CA ALA A 390 7.15 -28.43 7.49
C ALA A 390 7.52 -27.72 6.18
N MET A 391 6.52 -27.29 5.40
CA MET A 391 6.70 -26.68 4.08
C MET A 391 7.71 -25.51 4.05
N PRO A 392 7.73 -24.58 5.02
CA PRO A 392 8.70 -23.48 5.04
C PRO A 392 10.17 -23.92 5.06
N PHE A 393 10.49 -25.09 5.63
CA PHE A 393 11.87 -25.60 5.71
C PHE A 393 12.44 -26.03 4.36
N LEU A 394 11.58 -26.36 3.40
CA LEU A 394 12.00 -26.80 2.06
C LEU A 394 12.49 -25.62 1.23
N GLY A 395 12.06 -24.40 1.55
CA GLY A 395 12.39 -23.20 0.79
C GLY A 395 11.94 -23.30 -0.67
N LYS A 396 12.76 -22.72 -1.56
CA LYS A 396 12.48 -22.55 -2.99
C LYS A 396 13.23 -23.55 -3.89
N ASN A 397 13.93 -24.51 -3.28
CA ASN A 397 14.94 -25.36 -3.91
C ASN A 397 14.81 -26.86 -3.59
N ILE A 398 13.77 -27.27 -2.86
CA ILE A 398 13.52 -28.68 -2.51
C ILE A 398 12.09 -29.01 -2.87
N ILE A 399 11.89 -30.07 -3.66
CA ILE A 399 10.55 -30.56 -4.02
C ILE A 399 9.94 -31.28 -2.81
N PRO A 400 8.75 -30.87 -2.31
CA PRO A 400 8.04 -31.65 -1.30
C PRO A 400 7.61 -32.99 -1.89
N ALA A 401 7.95 -34.06 -1.18
CA ALA A 401 7.47 -35.40 -1.47
C ALA A 401 6.61 -35.90 -0.32
N PHE A 402 5.42 -36.41 -0.61
CA PHE A 402 4.46 -36.85 0.39
C PHE A 402 4.17 -38.34 0.22
N TYR A 403 4.49 -39.14 1.23
CA TYR A 403 4.12 -40.54 1.28
C TYR A 403 2.74 -40.68 1.90
N ILE A 404 1.76 -41.19 1.15
CA ILE A 404 0.37 -41.37 1.61
C ILE A 404 -0.10 -42.81 1.42
N ASN A 405 -0.99 -43.27 2.31
CA ASN A 405 -1.41 -44.68 2.37
C ASN A 405 -2.91 -44.91 2.13
N ASN A 406 -3.70 -43.84 1.97
CA ASN A 406 -5.15 -43.98 1.78
C ASN A 406 -5.76 -42.74 1.11
N ASN A 407 -6.99 -42.90 0.63
CA ASN A 407 -7.72 -41.84 -0.07
C ASN A 407 -8.08 -40.65 0.84
N ALA A 408 -8.22 -40.84 2.15
CA ALA A 408 -8.50 -39.72 3.05
C ALA A 408 -7.30 -38.77 3.18
N ALA A 409 -6.08 -39.30 3.24
CA ALA A 409 -4.86 -38.52 3.14
C ALA A 409 -4.71 -37.86 1.76
N ALA A 410 -5.08 -38.56 0.69
CA ALA A 410 -5.09 -37.98 -0.66
C ALA A 410 -6.03 -36.76 -0.77
N ASP A 411 -7.25 -36.85 -0.25
CA ASP A 411 -8.23 -35.76 -0.27
C ASP A 411 -7.75 -34.56 0.56
N ALA A 412 -7.27 -34.80 1.79
CA ALA A 412 -6.76 -33.76 2.66
C ALA A 412 -5.55 -33.04 2.05
N LEU A 413 -4.62 -33.81 1.47
CA LEU A 413 -3.41 -33.26 0.85
C LEU A 413 -3.75 -32.48 -0.42
N ALA A 414 -4.62 -32.99 -1.30
CA ALA A 414 -5.03 -32.28 -2.51
C ALA A 414 -5.65 -30.91 -2.19
N ALA A 415 -6.57 -30.86 -1.21
CA ALA A 415 -7.19 -29.61 -0.77
C ALA A 415 -6.16 -28.60 -0.22
N TYR A 416 -5.18 -29.07 0.55
CA TYR A 416 -4.09 -28.23 1.06
C TYR A 416 -3.19 -27.70 -0.08
N LEU A 417 -2.79 -28.57 -1.01
CA LEU A 417 -1.94 -28.17 -2.14
C LEU A 417 -2.64 -27.18 -3.08
N GLU A 418 -3.96 -27.28 -3.25
CA GLU A 418 -4.76 -26.29 -3.97
C GLU A 418 -4.80 -24.94 -3.25
N SER A 419 -4.99 -24.92 -1.93
CA SER A 419 -5.00 -23.65 -1.17
C SER A 419 -3.65 -22.95 -1.16
N GLU A 420 -2.56 -23.73 -1.18
CA GLU A 420 -1.18 -23.22 -1.24
C GLU A 420 -0.69 -22.98 -2.68
N GLU A 421 -1.48 -23.31 -3.71
CA GLU A 421 -1.11 -23.23 -5.13
C GLU A 421 0.21 -23.98 -5.47
N ALA A 422 0.46 -25.11 -4.80
CA ALA A 422 1.74 -25.83 -4.84
C ALA A 422 1.81 -26.86 -5.99
N ASN A 423 2.29 -26.44 -7.17
CA ASN A 423 2.22 -27.30 -8.37
C ASN A 423 3.38 -28.30 -8.54
N ASP A 424 4.56 -28.05 -7.95
CA ASP A 424 5.73 -28.91 -8.10
C ASP A 424 5.94 -29.82 -6.89
N VAL A 425 5.18 -30.92 -6.86
CA VAL A 425 5.16 -31.90 -5.77
C VAL A 425 5.33 -33.33 -6.28
N LEU A 426 5.81 -34.21 -5.40
CA LEU A 426 5.86 -35.66 -5.62
C LEU A 426 4.97 -36.37 -4.60
N ILE A 427 4.12 -37.28 -5.05
CA ILE A 427 3.31 -38.12 -4.17
C ILE A 427 3.76 -39.57 -4.31
N VAL A 428 4.07 -40.20 -3.19
CA VAL A 428 4.62 -41.55 -3.12
C VAL A 428 3.64 -42.46 -2.39
N SER A 429 3.49 -43.69 -2.87
CA SER A 429 2.73 -44.73 -2.19
C SER A 429 3.12 -46.10 -2.73
N SER A 430 2.99 -47.14 -1.91
CA SER A 430 3.02 -48.53 -2.38
C SER A 430 1.70 -48.95 -3.04
N ASP A 431 0.60 -48.19 -2.84
CA ASP A 431 -0.72 -48.50 -3.40
C ASP A 431 -0.97 -47.68 -4.68
N THR A 432 -0.95 -48.37 -5.82
CA THR A 432 -1.19 -47.74 -7.13
C THR A 432 -2.60 -47.18 -7.30
N GLU A 433 -3.60 -47.69 -6.58
CA GLU A 433 -4.97 -47.16 -6.62
C GLU A 433 -5.07 -45.84 -5.87
N VAL A 434 -4.34 -45.68 -4.76
CA VAL A 434 -4.21 -44.38 -4.06
C VAL A 434 -3.51 -43.35 -4.95
N LEU A 435 -2.46 -43.73 -5.67
CA LEU A 435 -1.76 -42.85 -6.61
C LEU A 435 -2.64 -42.44 -7.80
N LYS A 436 -3.43 -43.36 -8.35
CA LYS A 436 -4.43 -43.04 -9.37
C LYS A 436 -5.47 -42.07 -8.81
N TYR A 437 -5.99 -42.34 -7.61
CA TYR A 437 -6.98 -41.51 -6.96
C TYR A 437 -6.50 -40.07 -6.77
N VAL A 438 -5.32 -39.87 -6.17
CA VAL A 438 -4.80 -38.53 -5.92
C VAL A 438 -4.51 -37.76 -7.21
N ARG A 439 -4.08 -38.42 -8.29
CA ARG A 439 -3.92 -37.76 -9.60
C ARG A 439 -5.23 -37.30 -10.24
N THR A 440 -6.36 -37.94 -9.90
CA THR A 440 -7.67 -37.42 -10.34
C THR A 440 -8.07 -36.15 -9.58
N LYS A 441 -7.63 -36.01 -8.33
CA LYS A 441 -7.91 -34.85 -7.49
C LYS A 441 -6.95 -33.70 -7.74
N TYR A 442 -5.67 -34.00 -7.89
CA TYR A 442 -4.61 -33.03 -8.08
C TYR A 442 -3.72 -33.40 -9.28
N PRO A 443 -4.18 -33.12 -10.52
CA PRO A 443 -3.55 -33.63 -11.75
C PRO A 443 -2.12 -33.13 -12.00
N VAL A 444 -1.72 -32.04 -11.35
CA VAL A 444 -0.39 -31.43 -11.48
C VAL A 444 0.70 -32.17 -10.68
N ALA A 445 0.32 -33.00 -9.69
CA ALA A 445 1.28 -33.78 -8.92
C ALA A 445 1.96 -34.87 -9.76
N ARG A 446 3.27 -35.03 -9.53
CA ARG A 446 4.00 -36.23 -9.94
C ARG A 446 3.72 -37.36 -8.95
N THR A 447 3.75 -38.60 -9.42
CA THR A 447 3.58 -39.78 -8.57
C THR A 447 4.74 -40.77 -8.74
N ALA A 448 5.14 -41.42 -7.65
CA ALA A 448 6.07 -42.55 -7.67
C ALA A 448 5.50 -43.74 -6.89
N VAL A 449 5.69 -44.94 -7.43
CA VAL A 449 5.30 -46.19 -6.77
C VAL A 449 6.47 -46.68 -5.91
N ASP A 450 6.20 -47.00 -4.66
CA ASP A 450 7.16 -47.61 -3.74
C ASP A 450 7.07 -49.15 -3.79
N PHE A 451 8.14 -49.79 -4.24
CA PHE A 451 8.24 -51.25 -4.35
C PHE A 451 9.01 -51.90 -3.18
N SER A 452 9.44 -51.12 -2.18
CA SER A 452 10.33 -51.60 -1.11
C SER A 452 9.73 -52.76 -0.30
N SER A 453 8.40 -52.80 -0.13
CA SER A 453 7.72 -53.90 0.57
C SER A 453 7.62 -55.17 -0.27
N ALA A 454 7.62 -55.07 -1.60
CA ALA A 454 7.55 -56.22 -2.50
C ALA A 454 8.92 -56.91 -2.67
N TYR A 455 10.00 -56.16 -2.44
CA TYR A 455 11.38 -56.63 -2.57
C TYR A 455 12.23 -56.15 -1.37
N PRO A 456 12.07 -56.80 -0.20
CA PRO A 456 12.76 -56.39 1.04
C PRO A 456 14.26 -56.72 1.08
N ASP A 457 14.72 -57.59 0.17
CA ASP A 457 16.12 -58.03 0.04
C ASP A 457 16.79 -57.41 -1.21
N GLU A 458 18.06 -57.74 -1.45
CA GLU A 458 18.82 -57.26 -2.61
C GLU A 458 18.09 -57.59 -3.93
N ILE A 459 17.77 -56.54 -4.70
CA ILE A 459 16.99 -56.62 -5.93
C ILE A 459 17.93 -57.05 -7.08
N GLY A 460 17.66 -58.22 -7.67
CA GLY A 460 18.37 -58.70 -8.85
C GLY A 460 17.84 -58.08 -10.16
N ASP A 461 18.55 -58.36 -11.26
CA ASP A 461 18.19 -57.87 -12.60
C ASP A 461 16.79 -58.31 -13.03
N GLU A 462 16.34 -59.51 -12.61
CA GLU A 462 15.03 -60.04 -12.99
C GLU A 462 13.90 -59.29 -12.29
N GLU A 463 14.07 -58.96 -11.01
CA GLU A 463 13.15 -58.14 -10.23
C GLU A 463 13.08 -56.71 -10.77
N LEU A 464 14.22 -56.10 -11.13
CA LEU A 464 14.25 -54.78 -11.77
C LEU A 464 13.52 -54.77 -13.12
N LEU A 465 13.66 -55.84 -13.91
CA LEU A 465 12.93 -56.00 -15.17
C LEU A 465 11.42 -56.19 -14.97
N LYS A 466 10.99 -56.79 -13.85
CA LYS A 466 9.57 -56.89 -13.48
C LYS A 466 9.02 -55.51 -13.10
N ILE A 467 9.70 -54.79 -12.22
CA ILE A 467 9.32 -53.41 -11.81
C ILE A 467 9.18 -52.50 -13.03
N ARG A 468 10.10 -52.58 -14.00
CA ARG A 468 10.04 -51.74 -15.22
C ARG A 468 8.81 -52.00 -16.11
N ARG A 469 8.19 -53.18 -16.01
CA ARG A 469 7.05 -53.58 -16.85
C ARG A 469 5.69 -53.23 -16.23
N GLU A 470 5.67 -52.88 -14.96
CA GLU A 470 4.49 -52.38 -14.22
C GLU A 470 4.36 -50.87 -14.39
#